data_AF-A0A093GLS3-F1
#
_entry.id   AF-A0A093GLS3-F1
#
_cell.length_a   1.000
_cell.length_b   1.000
_cell.length_c   1.000
_cell.angle_alpha   90.00
_cell.angle_beta   90.00
_cell.angle_gamma   90.00
#
_symmetry.space_group_name_H-M   'P 1'
#
loop_
_entity.id
_entity.type
_entity.pdbx_description
1 polymer ?
#
loop_
_entity_poly.entity_id
_entity_poly.type
_entity_poly.pdbx_seq_one_letter_code
_entity_poly.pdbx_strand_id
1 'polypeptide(L)'
;GLDPAGPYFEGFPPEVRLDPSDAEFVDIIHTNAAHFPAAGLGMYNTTGHLDFYPNGGTVMPGCTDLIPEMKQSDFEAIIADVTVFGGCHHSRSHEFYFESILYPTGYLGYACETYDSFQSGDCFPCPQEGCPMMGHYADRFPDKLKRVNQKYFLNTAADPPFATWRQQVFIRLSGVKKMRGDINLVFHDTEGNTKEYEVASGVLSQDEVYTKYLDVEINPNNTKKIEFLWNKTIFTLLWARLGAETVDIIYGED
;
A
#
# COMPACT_ATOMS: atom_id res chain seq x y z
N GLY A 1 -10.15 -6.45 13.95
CA GLY A 1 -11.41 -6.08 13.25
C GLY A 1 -11.13 -5.92 11.77
N LEU A 2 -11.99 -6.45 10.90
CA LEU A 2 -11.83 -6.39 9.45
C LEU A 2 -12.90 -5.46 8.88
N ASP A 3 -12.47 -4.25 8.52
CA ASP A 3 -13.29 -3.11 8.09
C ASP A 3 -14.57 -2.93 8.92
N PRO A 4 -14.47 -2.65 10.24
CA PRO A 4 -15.63 -2.56 11.13
C PRO A 4 -16.70 -1.61 10.56
N ALA A 5 -17.98 -2.00 10.58
CA ALA A 5 -19.01 -1.24 9.90
C ALA A 5 -19.17 0.19 10.47
N GLY A 6 -19.18 1.20 9.60
CA GLY A 6 -19.35 2.62 9.96
C GLY A 6 -20.76 2.98 10.43
N PRO A 7 -21.81 2.68 9.64
CA PRO A 7 -23.18 3.05 10.01
C PRO A 7 -23.60 2.50 11.38
N TYR A 8 -24.16 3.37 12.23
CA TYR A 8 -24.56 3.09 13.63
C TYR A 8 -23.43 2.82 14.63
N PHE A 9 -22.15 2.88 14.23
CA PHE A 9 -21.01 2.64 15.13
C PHE A 9 -19.97 3.77 15.11
N GLU A 10 -19.74 4.41 13.96
CA GLU A 10 -18.81 5.55 13.81
C GLU A 10 -19.19 6.70 14.76
N GLY A 11 -18.26 7.10 15.62
CA GLY A 11 -18.47 8.18 16.59
C GLY A 11 -19.33 7.81 17.81
N PHE A 12 -19.81 6.56 17.91
CA PHE A 12 -20.52 6.10 19.11
C PHE A 12 -19.56 5.77 20.27
N PRO A 13 -20.06 5.75 21.52
CA PRO A 13 -19.27 5.39 22.70
C PRO A 13 -18.67 3.97 22.61
N PRO A 14 -17.55 3.69 23.30
CA PRO A 14 -16.90 2.37 23.32
C PRO A 14 -17.83 1.21 23.65
N GLU A 15 -18.91 1.41 24.42
CA GLU A 15 -19.85 0.35 24.78
C GLU A 15 -20.70 -0.14 23.60
N VAL A 16 -20.71 0.60 22.48
CA VAL A 16 -21.54 0.34 21.30
C VAL A 16 -20.73 -0.18 20.12
N ARG A 17 -19.43 0.12 20.06
CA ARG A 17 -18.55 -0.18 18.92
C ARG A 17 -17.34 -0.99 19.36
N LEU A 18 -16.61 -1.54 18.39
CA LEU A 18 -15.29 -2.11 18.65
C LEU A 18 -14.36 -1.04 19.24
N ASP A 19 -13.62 -1.41 20.28
CA ASP A 19 -12.71 -0.53 21.01
C ASP A 19 -11.47 -1.29 21.51
N PRO A 20 -10.32 -0.62 21.74
CA PRO A 20 -9.12 -1.28 22.24
C PRO A 20 -9.33 -1.97 23.60
N SER A 21 -10.32 -1.55 24.39
CA SER A 21 -10.63 -2.16 25.69
C SER A 21 -11.33 -3.53 25.62
N ASP A 22 -11.79 -3.95 24.43
CA ASP A 22 -12.54 -5.21 24.25
C ASP A 22 -11.66 -6.48 24.30
N ALA A 23 -10.33 -6.34 24.15
CA ALA A 23 -9.38 -7.45 24.22
C ALA A 23 -7.99 -6.98 24.68
N GLU A 24 -7.11 -7.93 24.99
CA GLU A 24 -5.70 -7.62 25.35
C GLU A 24 -4.95 -6.93 24.20
N PHE A 25 -5.33 -7.22 22.96
CA PHE A 25 -4.81 -6.61 21.75
C PHE A 25 -5.90 -6.59 20.68
N VAL A 26 -5.99 -5.46 19.98
CA VAL A 26 -6.99 -5.22 18.93
C VAL A 26 -6.27 -4.56 17.77
N ASP A 27 -6.24 -5.20 16.61
CA ASP A 27 -5.73 -4.65 15.36
C ASP A 27 -6.86 -4.53 14.34
N ILE A 28 -6.88 -3.44 13.58
CA ILE A 28 -7.96 -3.10 12.65
C ILE A 28 -7.40 -2.96 11.23
N ILE A 29 -8.11 -3.51 10.24
CA ILE A 29 -7.81 -3.30 8.82
C ILE A 29 -8.95 -2.50 8.20
N HIS A 30 -8.67 -1.28 7.74
CA HIS A 30 -9.63 -0.39 7.08
C HIS A 30 -9.46 -0.49 5.56
N THR A 31 -10.50 -0.87 4.82
CA THR A 31 -10.45 -0.99 3.36
C THR A 31 -11.59 -0.30 2.63
N ASN A 32 -12.66 0.06 3.34
CA ASN A 32 -13.74 0.91 2.83
C ASN A 32 -14.17 1.96 3.86
N ALA A 33 -13.18 2.55 4.53
CA ALA A 33 -13.35 3.61 5.50
C ALA A 33 -13.69 4.95 4.83
N ALA A 34 -14.81 5.56 5.20
CA ALA A 34 -15.16 6.90 4.74
C ALA A 34 -15.84 7.71 5.84
N HIS A 35 -15.62 9.03 5.84
CA HIS A 35 -16.42 9.94 6.64
C HIS A 35 -17.67 10.36 5.86
N PHE A 36 -18.81 10.42 6.57
CA PHE A 36 -20.01 11.04 6.03
C PHE A 36 -19.71 12.46 5.51
N PRO A 37 -20.15 12.85 4.29
CA PRO A 37 -21.14 12.20 3.43
C PRO A 37 -20.58 11.24 2.36
N ALA A 38 -19.28 10.95 2.33
CA ALA A 38 -18.74 9.96 1.38
C ALA A 38 -19.25 8.56 1.73
N ALA A 39 -19.64 7.74 0.73
CA ALA A 39 -19.96 6.33 0.97
C ALA A 39 -18.72 5.58 1.46
N GLY A 40 -18.90 4.81 2.52
CA GLY A 40 -17.99 3.78 2.99
C GLY A 40 -18.76 2.90 3.94
N LEU A 41 -18.62 1.59 3.79
CA LEU A 41 -19.23 0.62 4.69
C LEU A 41 -18.45 0.53 6.00
N GLY A 42 -17.15 0.86 5.98
CA GLY A 42 -16.24 0.79 7.12
C GLY A 42 -16.15 2.10 7.92
N MET A 43 -15.78 1.96 9.20
CA MET A 43 -15.41 3.05 10.09
C MET A 43 -14.11 3.70 9.64
N TYR A 44 -13.99 5.03 9.77
CA TYR A 44 -12.74 5.74 9.51
C TYR A 44 -11.91 5.96 10.78
N ASN A 45 -12.56 6.30 11.89
CA ASN A 45 -11.85 6.51 13.13
C ASN A 45 -11.16 5.24 13.60
N THR A 46 -10.00 5.43 14.24
CA THR A 46 -9.24 4.35 14.85
C THR A 46 -10.05 3.70 15.97
N THR A 47 -10.05 2.37 16.01
CA THR A 47 -10.76 1.56 17.01
C THR A 47 -9.88 0.45 17.60
N GLY A 48 -8.60 0.41 17.24
CA GLY A 48 -7.64 -0.57 17.72
C GLY A 48 -6.46 -0.01 18.51
N HIS A 49 -5.62 -0.92 18.93
CA HIS A 49 -4.25 -0.62 19.31
C HIS A 49 -3.40 -0.25 18.08
N LEU A 50 -3.60 -0.99 16.98
CA LEU A 50 -3.06 -0.72 15.65
C LEU A 50 -4.20 -0.64 14.63
N ASP A 51 -4.21 0.40 13.81
CA ASP A 51 -5.20 0.61 12.76
C ASP A 51 -4.46 0.77 11.43
N PHE A 52 -4.66 -0.19 10.52
CA PHE A 52 -4.02 -0.25 9.22
C PHE A 52 -4.94 0.28 8.13
N TYR A 53 -4.41 1.14 7.27
CA TYR A 53 -5.11 1.76 6.16
C TYR A 53 -4.40 1.42 4.84
N PRO A 54 -4.45 0.15 4.38
CA PRO A 54 -3.89 -0.24 3.09
C PRO A 54 -4.47 0.62 1.97
N ASN A 55 -3.61 1.12 1.08
CA ASN A 55 -3.96 2.00 -0.03
C ASN A 55 -4.74 3.26 0.41
N GLY A 56 -4.53 3.71 1.65
CA GLY A 56 -5.24 4.86 2.25
C GLY A 56 -6.55 4.49 2.93
N GLY A 57 -6.99 3.24 2.83
CA GLY A 57 -8.09 2.67 3.61
C GLY A 57 -9.51 2.88 3.07
N THR A 58 -9.67 3.56 1.93
CA THR A 58 -11.00 3.87 1.35
C THR A 58 -11.25 3.18 0.01
N VAL A 59 -10.29 3.30 -0.92
CA VAL A 59 -10.39 2.80 -2.30
C VAL A 59 -9.29 1.79 -2.53
N MET A 60 -9.68 0.54 -2.72
CA MET A 60 -8.75 -0.56 -2.93
C MET A 60 -8.48 -0.81 -4.42
N PRO A 61 -7.22 -1.04 -4.82
CA PRO A 61 -6.88 -1.45 -6.18
C PRO A 61 -7.64 -2.71 -6.62
N GLY A 62 -8.01 -2.78 -7.89
CA GLY A 62 -8.73 -3.92 -8.48
C GLY A 62 -10.25 -3.92 -8.27
N CYS A 63 -10.77 -3.03 -7.43
CA CYS A 63 -12.22 -2.85 -7.25
C CYS A 63 -12.76 -1.78 -8.23
N THR A 64 -13.91 -2.07 -8.85
CA THR A 64 -14.56 -1.18 -9.85
C THR A 64 -15.97 -0.75 -9.47
N ASP A 65 -16.42 -1.13 -8.27
CA ASP A 65 -17.69 -0.69 -7.70
C ASP A 65 -17.65 0.81 -7.37
N LEU A 66 -18.82 1.45 -7.46
CA LEU A 66 -18.94 2.89 -7.24
C LEU A 66 -18.97 3.21 -5.74
N ILE A 67 -18.36 4.33 -5.38
CA ILE A 67 -18.50 4.97 -4.06
C ILE A 67 -19.38 6.21 -4.21
N PRO A 68 -20.73 6.10 -4.08
CA PRO A 68 -21.62 7.25 -4.23
C PRO A 68 -21.53 8.24 -3.06
N GLU A 69 -21.97 9.48 -3.26
CA GLU A 69 -22.24 10.40 -2.13
C GLU A 69 -23.53 9.98 -1.41
N MET A 70 -23.52 9.99 -0.08
CA MET A 70 -24.57 9.37 0.73
C MET A 70 -25.27 10.34 1.67
N LYS A 71 -26.59 10.13 1.82
CA LYS A 71 -27.38 10.71 2.91
C LYS A 71 -27.60 9.66 3.99
N GLN A 72 -27.60 10.12 5.24
CA GLN A 72 -27.70 9.26 6.44
C GLN A 72 -29.01 8.44 6.50
N SER A 73 -30.03 8.84 5.75
CA SER A 73 -31.34 8.18 5.65
C SER A 73 -31.38 6.93 4.76
N ASP A 74 -30.32 6.64 4.00
CA ASP A 74 -30.39 5.68 2.89
C ASP A 74 -29.82 4.29 3.26
N PHE A 75 -29.54 4.04 4.54
CA PHE A 75 -28.93 2.80 5.04
C PHE A 75 -29.71 1.52 4.66
N GLU A 76 -31.04 1.57 4.71
CA GLU A 76 -31.90 0.45 4.28
C GLU A 76 -31.74 0.13 2.79
N ALA A 77 -31.46 1.14 1.95
CA ALA A 77 -31.20 0.94 0.53
C ALA A 77 -29.81 0.32 0.27
N ILE A 78 -28.84 0.52 1.17
CA ILE A 78 -27.49 -0.08 1.09
C ILE A 78 -27.54 -1.57 1.38
N ILE A 79 -28.20 -1.99 2.47
CA ILE A 79 -28.28 -3.42 2.83
C ILE A 79 -28.99 -4.22 1.73
N ALA A 80 -29.98 -3.61 1.07
CA ALA A 80 -30.70 -4.22 -0.03
C ALA A 80 -29.82 -4.47 -1.27
N ASP A 81 -28.69 -3.76 -1.43
CA ASP A 81 -27.84 -3.83 -2.63
C ASP A 81 -26.32 -3.76 -2.32
N VAL A 82 -25.90 -4.38 -1.21
CA VAL A 82 -24.49 -4.40 -0.75
C VAL A 82 -23.53 -5.01 -1.78
N THR A 83 -24.05 -5.82 -2.71
CA THR A 83 -23.29 -6.38 -3.84
C THR A 83 -22.94 -5.35 -4.92
N VAL A 84 -23.62 -4.20 -4.95
CA VAL A 84 -23.44 -3.15 -5.95
C VAL A 84 -22.68 -1.94 -5.40
N PHE A 85 -22.73 -1.69 -4.09
CA PHE A 85 -22.13 -0.51 -3.45
C PHE A 85 -21.05 -0.88 -2.42
N GLY A 86 -19.78 -0.64 -2.75
CA GLY A 86 -18.65 -0.74 -1.82
C GLY A 86 -18.29 -2.16 -1.34
N GLY A 87 -19.01 -3.18 -1.81
CA GLY A 87 -18.81 -4.57 -1.40
C GLY A 87 -17.41 -5.11 -1.71
N CYS A 88 -16.80 -4.72 -2.84
CA CYS A 88 -15.44 -5.16 -3.16
C CYS A 88 -14.43 -4.54 -2.21
N HIS A 89 -14.49 -3.21 -2.04
CA HIS A 89 -13.60 -2.49 -1.13
C HIS A 89 -13.72 -3.00 0.31
N HIS A 90 -14.94 -3.23 0.80
CA HIS A 90 -15.19 -3.74 2.15
C HIS A 90 -14.65 -5.17 2.33
N SER A 91 -14.82 -6.01 1.30
CA SER A 91 -14.33 -7.40 1.30
C SER A 91 -12.81 -7.52 1.32
N ARG A 92 -12.06 -6.53 0.80
CA ARG A 92 -10.59 -6.57 0.80
C ARG A 92 -9.97 -6.78 2.18
N SER A 93 -10.60 -6.32 3.25
CA SER A 93 -10.09 -6.49 4.61
C SER A 93 -9.86 -7.96 4.98
N HIS A 94 -10.81 -8.84 4.66
CA HIS A 94 -10.67 -10.27 4.94
C HIS A 94 -9.82 -11.01 3.91
N GLU A 95 -9.80 -10.56 2.66
CA GLU A 95 -8.89 -11.09 1.64
C GLU A 95 -7.42 -10.82 2.01
N PHE A 96 -7.09 -9.58 2.40
CA PHE A 96 -5.75 -9.22 2.85
C PHE A 96 -5.36 -9.96 4.12
N TYR A 97 -6.29 -10.11 5.08
CA TYR A 97 -6.02 -10.91 6.27
C TYR A 97 -5.70 -12.37 5.91
N PHE A 98 -6.48 -12.99 5.02
CA PHE A 98 -6.24 -14.36 4.59
C PHE A 98 -4.87 -14.53 3.92
N GLU A 99 -4.54 -13.66 2.96
CA GLU A 99 -3.26 -13.71 2.25
C GLU A 99 -2.07 -13.40 3.17
N SER A 100 -2.24 -12.55 4.20
CA SER A 100 -1.18 -12.28 5.19
C SER A 100 -0.69 -13.52 5.95
N ILE A 101 -1.52 -14.56 6.05
CA ILE A 101 -1.14 -15.86 6.64
C ILE A 101 -0.06 -16.53 5.78
N LEU A 102 -0.22 -16.47 4.45
CA LEU A 102 0.62 -17.12 3.46
C LEU A 102 1.86 -16.28 3.11
N TYR A 103 1.75 -14.95 3.22
CA TYR A 103 2.80 -13.98 2.87
C TYR A 103 3.22 -13.17 4.11
N PRO A 104 3.95 -13.77 5.07
CA PRO A 104 4.25 -13.17 6.39
C PRO A 104 5.09 -11.90 6.35
N THR A 105 5.65 -11.54 5.20
CA THR A 105 6.51 -10.36 5.00
C THR A 105 5.92 -9.32 4.05
N GLY A 106 4.74 -9.59 3.47
CA GLY A 106 4.19 -8.82 2.35
C GLY A 106 3.24 -7.68 2.72
N TYR A 107 3.13 -7.34 4.00
CA TYR A 107 2.11 -6.44 4.53
C TYR A 107 2.67 -5.50 5.61
N LEU A 108 3.90 -5.03 5.43
CA LEU A 108 4.59 -4.16 6.37
C LEU A 108 3.89 -2.77 6.44
N GLY A 109 3.39 -2.40 7.62
CA GLY A 109 2.71 -1.13 7.85
C GLY A 109 3.63 -0.05 8.41
N TYR A 110 3.64 1.13 7.80
CA TYR A 110 4.47 2.26 8.19
C TYR A 110 3.69 3.25 9.05
N ALA A 111 4.19 3.55 10.24
CA ALA A 111 3.57 4.54 11.12
C ALA A 111 3.62 5.91 10.44
N CYS A 112 2.45 6.50 10.18
CA CYS A 112 2.37 7.77 9.47
C CYS A 112 1.10 8.54 9.89
N GLU A 113 1.15 9.87 9.79
CA GLU A 113 -0.01 10.72 10.12
C GLU A 113 -1.12 10.63 9.06
N THR A 114 -0.72 10.62 7.79
CA THR A 114 -1.63 10.60 6.64
C THR A 114 -1.09 9.70 5.53
N TYR A 115 -1.99 9.26 4.66
CA TYR A 115 -1.61 8.49 3.47
C TYR A 115 -0.75 9.33 2.50
N ASP A 116 -0.97 10.63 2.40
CA ASP A 116 -0.16 11.51 1.54
C ASP A 116 1.30 11.63 2.03
N SER A 117 1.51 11.71 3.35
CA SER A 117 2.85 11.64 3.96
C SER A 117 3.52 10.28 3.69
N PHE A 118 2.75 9.18 3.72
CA PHE A 118 3.26 7.86 3.37
C PHE A 118 3.65 7.78 1.88
N GLN A 119 2.82 8.30 0.98
CA GLN A 119 3.06 8.32 -0.47
C GLN A 119 4.27 9.16 -0.87
N SER A 120 4.49 10.29 -0.19
CA SER A 120 5.69 11.15 -0.37
C SER A 120 6.95 10.56 0.28
N GLY A 121 6.81 9.55 1.13
CA GLY A 121 7.90 8.81 1.75
C GLY A 121 8.43 9.41 3.04
N ASP A 122 7.68 10.30 3.69
CA ASP A 122 8.05 10.91 4.98
C ASP A 122 8.17 9.88 6.11
N CYS A 123 7.60 8.69 5.91
CA CYS A 123 7.45 7.62 6.90
C CYS A 123 8.20 6.33 6.50
N PHE A 124 9.26 6.46 5.71
CA PHE A 124 10.10 5.36 5.21
C PHE A 124 11.59 5.61 5.55
N PRO A 125 12.40 4.58 5.87
CA PRO A 125 12.03 3.17 6.08
C PRO A 125 11.38 2.96 7.47
N CYS A 126 11.28 1.72 7.93
CA CYS A 126 10.85 1.44 9.28
C CYS A 126 11.81 2.04 10.33
N PRO A 127 11.29 2.46 11.49
CA PRO A 127 12.13 2.93 12.59
C PRO A 127 12.89 1.75 13.22
N GLN A 128 13.84 2.04 14.12
CA GLN A 128 14.65 0.99 14.78
C GLN A 128 13.81 -0.01 15.58
N GLU A 129 12.66 0.41 16.08
CA GLU A 129 11.68 -0.43 16.78
C GLU A 129 10.95 -1.40 15.84
N GLY A 130 11.13 -1.25 14.52
CA GLY A 130 10.49 -2.01 13.47
C GLY A 130 9.09 -1.49 13.12
N CYS A 131 8.46 -2.15 12.16
CA CYS A 131 7.08 -1.92 11.75
C CYS A 131 6.22 -3.16 12.02
N PRO A 132 4.93 -3.00 12.32
CA PRO A 132 4.01 -4.12 12.41
C PRO A 132 3.64 -4.67 11.02
N MET A 133 3.42 -5.98 10.95
CA MET A 133 2.76 -6.61 9.79
C MET A 133 1.26 -6.46 9.93
N MET A 134 0.58 -5.94 8.91
CA MET A 134 -0.88 -5.97 8.86
C MET A 134 -1.38 -7.42 8.74
N GLY A 135 -2.47 -7.75 9.45
CA GLY A 135 -3.12 -9.05 9.38
C GLY A 135 -2.61 -10.04 10.42
N HIS A 136 -2.46 -11.30 10.03
CA HIS A 136 -2.32 -12.43 10.96
C HIS A 136 -1.15 -12.31 11.95
N TYR A 137 -0.10 -11.58 11.57
CA TYR A 137 1.13 -11.45 12.35
C TYR A 137 1.31 -10.08 13.03
N ALA A 138 0.25 -9.26 13.10
CA ALA A 138 0.29 -7.96 13.80
C ALA A 138 0.63 -8.10 15.29
N ASP A 139 0.24 -9.22 15.90
CA ASP A 139 0.53 -9.57 17.29
C ASP A 139 2.02 -9.78 17.59
N ARG A 140 2.86 -9.97 16.56
CA ARG A 140 4.31 -10.13 16.72
C ARG A 140 5.04 -8.81 16.94
N PHE A 141 4.39 -7.68 16.67
CA PHE A 141 5.00 -6.37 16.86
C PHE A 141 5.28 -6.12 18.35
N PRO A 142 6.54 -5.88 18.76
CA PRO A 142 6.89 -5.72 20.18
C PRO A 142 6.14 -4.56 20.85
N ASP A 143 5.91 -3.49 20.08
CA ASP A 143 5.37 -2.22 20.58
C ASP A 143 3.85 -2.09 20.40
N LYS A 144 3.18 -3.20 20.07
CA LYS A 144 1.75 -3.21 19.77
C LYS A 144 0.84 -2.64 20.86
N LEU A 145 1.29 -2.64 22.12
CA LEU A 145 0.54 -2.09 23.27
C LEU A 145 1.11 -0.76 23.80
N LYS A 146 2.15 -0.18 23.19
CA LYS A 146 2.76 1.07 23.69
C LYS A 146 1.79 2.26 23.60
N ARG A 147 0.92 2.27 22.59
CA ARG A 147 -0.09 3.29 22.35
C ARG A 147 -1.36 2.63 21.79
N VAL A 148 -2.48 3.31 21.92
CA VAL A 148 -3.72 2.98 21.21
C VAL A 148 -3.90 3.94 20.04
N ASN A 149 -4.81 3.60 19.11
CA ASN A 149 -5.19 4.45 17.99
C ASN A 149 -4.01 4.81 17.06
N GLN A 150 -3.10 3.86 16.85
CA GLN A 150 -1.91 4.07 16.04
C GLN A 150 -2.22 3.80 14.57
N LYS A 151 -1.98 4.78 13.69
CA LYS A 151 -2.22 4.64 12.25
C LYS A 151 -1.00 4.11 11.51
N TYR A 152 -1.23 3.10 10.70
CA TYR A 152 -0.22 2.50 9.81
C TYR A 152 -0.74 2.49 8.38
N PHE A 153 0.13 2.82 7.44
CA PHE A 153 -0.17 2.84 6.01
C PHE A 153 0.75 1.87 5.26
N LEU A 154 0.22 1.28 4.21
CA LEU A 154 0.92 0.39 3.30
C LEU A 154 0.16 0.39 1.96
N ASN A 155 0.76 -0.14 0.91
CA ASN A 155 0.05 -0.43 -0.34
C ASN A 155 -0.06 -1.93 -0.55
N THR A 156 -1.07 -2.33 -1.33
CA THR A 156 -1.26 -3.71 -1.78
C THR A 156 -1.45 -3.71 -3.29
N ALA A 157 -1.19 -4.84 -3.94
CA ALA A 157 -1.51 -5.00 -5.36
C ALA A 157 -3.02 -5.07 -5.60
N ALA A 158 -3.42 -5.00 -6.87
CA ALA A 158 -4.83 -5.11 -7.29
C ALA A 158 -5.35 -6.55 -7.32
N ASP A 159 -4.46 -7.53 -7.43
CA ASP A 159 -4.81 -8.94 -7.61
C ASP A 159 -4.04 -9.82 -6.61
N PRO A 160 -4.58 -11.01 -6.24
CA PRO A 160 -3.88 -11.94 -5.36
C PRO A 160 -2.48 -12.27 -5.91
N PRO A 161 -1.46 -12.38 -5.05
CA PRO A 161 -1.56 -12.47 -3.58
C PRO A 161 -1.67 -11.13 -2.84
N PHE A 162 -1.85 -9.98 -3.51
CA PHE A 162 -1.89 -8.61 -2.96
C PHE A 162 -0.65 -8.12 -2.21
N ALA A 163 0.19 -9.03 -1.72
CA ALA A 163 1.42 -8.75 -1.01
C ALA A 163 2.34 -7.82 -1.82
N THR A 164 2.87 -6.80 -1.16
CA THR A 164 3.89 -5.94 -1.75
C THR A 164 5.01 -5.63 -0.76
N TRP A 165 6.18 -5.30 -1.30
CA TRP A 165 7.35 -4.89 -0.54
C TRP A 165 7.75 -3.49 -0.98
N ARG A 166 7.58 -2.51 -0.09
CA ARG A 166 7.96 -1.12 -0.36
C ARG A 166 9.47 -0.97 -0.30
N GLN A 167 10.02 -0.26 -1.28
CA GLN A 167 11.44 0.05 -1.38
C GLN A 167 11.65 1.42 -2.04
N GLN A 168 12.75 2.08 -1.70
CA GLN A 168 13.17 3.32 -2.33
C GLN A 168 14.33 3.04 -3.28
N VAL A 169 14.16 3.38 -4.56
CA VAL A 169 15.19 3.17 -5.59
C VAL A 169 15.82 4.48 -6.00
N PHE A 170 17.14 4.45 -6.19
CA PHE A 170 17.95 5.56 -6.69
C PHE A 170 18.71 5.11 -7.94
N ILE A 171 18.47 5.79 -9.06
CA ILE A 171 19.14 5.49 -10.34
C ILE A 171 20.00 6.65 -10.77
N ARG A 172 21.29 6.39 -10.95
CA ARG A 172 22.21 7.26 -11.69
C ARG A 172 22.39 6.72 -13.09
N LEU A 173 22.10 7.55 -14.09
CA LEU A 173 22.19 7.12 -15.48
C LEU A 173 23.63 7.11 -16.00
N SER A 174 23.88 6.33 -17.05
CA SER A 174 25.14 6.32 -17.80
C SER A 174 24.88 6.34 -19.32
N GLY A 175 25.87 6.79 -20.09
CA GLY A 175 25.82 6.83 -21.55
C GLY A 175 25.56 8.22 -22.12
N VAL A 176 24.43 8.39 -22.81
CA VAL A 176 24.06 9.67 -23.44
C VAL A 176 23.63 10.72 -22.40
N LYS A 177 24.17 11.94 -22.51
CA LYS A 177 23.94 13.01 -21.51
C LYS A 177 22.48 13.38 -21.30
N LYS A 178 21.70 13.48 -22.36
CA LYS A 178 20.30 13.91 -22.30
C LYS A 178 19.49 13.26 -23.41
N MET A 179 18.40 12.59 -23.07
CA MET A 179 17.54 11.90 -24.03
C MET A 179 16.09 11.86 -23.54
N ARG A 180 15.14 11.56 -24.43
CA ARG A 180 13.73 11.37 -24.08
C ARG A 180 13.36 9.88 -24.04
N GLY A 181 12.63 9.46 -23.02
CA GLY A 181 12.10 8.11 -22.87
C GLY A 181 11.66 7.85 -21.44
N ASP A 182 11.44 6.59 -21.13
CA ASP A 182 11.10 6.09 -19.80
C ASP A 182 12.13 5.07 -19.34
N ILE A 183 12.47 5.12 -18.05
CA ILE A 183 13.36 4.19 -17.38
C ILE A 183 12.55 3.34 -16.42
N ASN A 184 12.76 2.03 -16.50
CA ASN A 184 12.04 1.03 -15.75
C ASN A 184 13.04 0.10 -15.05
N LEU A 185 12.60 -0.52 -13.96
CA LEU A 185 13.27 -1.64 -13.32
C LEU A 185 12.43 -2.89 -13.51
N VAL A 186 13.03 -3.94 -14.06
CA VAL A 186 12.40 -5.25 -14.21
C VAL A 186 12.96 -6.17 -13.13
N PHE A 187 12.10 -6.61 -12.22
CA PHE A 187 12.43 -7.56 -11.17
C PHE A 187 12.20 -8.96 -11.71
N HIS A 188 13.17 -9.86 -11.49
CA HIS A 188 13.10 -11.25 -11.88
C HIS A 188 13.21 -12.10 -10.62
N ASP A 189 12.25 -12.98 -10.39
CA ASP A 189 12.32 -13.90 -9.26
C ASP A 189 13.13 -15.17 -9.58
N THR A 190 13.27 -16.05 -8.60
CA THR A 190 13.96 -17.34 -8.76
C THR A 190 13.22 -18.36 -9.61
N GLU A 191 11.91 -18.17 -9.81
CA GLU A 191 11.02 -19.07 -10.56
C GLU A 191 10.88 -18.69 -12.04
N GLY A 192 11.37 -17.50 -12.41
CA GLY A 192 11.35 -16.95 -13.76
C GLY A 192 10.20 -15.98 -14.03
N ASN A 193 9.42 -15.59 -13.02
CA ASN A 193 8.43 -14.54 -13.15
C ASN A 193 9.12 -13.17 -13.19
N THR A 194 8.49 -12.23 -13.88
CA THR A 194 9.02 -10.87 -14.04
C THR A 194 7.96 -9.81 -13.82
N LYS A 195 8.35 -8.67 -13.26
CA LYS A 195 7.47 -7.52 -13.09
C LYS A 195 8.26 -6.23 -13.34
N GLU A 196 7.70 -5.36 -14.16
CA GLU A 196 8.31 -4.09 -14.58
C GLU A 196 7.68 -2.91 -13.84
N TYR A 197 8.54 -1.98 -13.40
CA TYR A 197 8.14 -0.77 -12.70
C TYR A 197 8.79 0.46 -13.31
N GLU A 198 7.98 1.41 -13.78
CA GLU A 198 8.47 2.70 -14.25
C GLU A 198 9.05 3.51 -13.09
N VAL A 199 10.24 4.05 -13.28
CA VAL A 199 10.91 4.93 -12.31
C VAL A 199 10.80 6.40 -12.70
N ALA A 200 11.02 6.71 -13.96
CA ALA A 200 10.86 8.07 -14.47
C ALA A 200 10.55 8.06 -15.97
N SER A 201 9.82 9.07 -16.43
CA SER A 201 9.48 9.25 -17.84
C SER A 201 9.64 10.72 -18.23
N GLY A 202 10.03 10.96 -19.48
CA GLY A 202 10.20 12.31 -20.03
C GLY A 202 11.62 12.57 -20.51
N VAL A 203 12.17 13.73 -20.16
CA VAL A 203 13.53 14.12 -20.54
C VAL A 203 14.48 13.71 -19.44
N LEU A 204 15.31 12.73 -19.75
CA LEU A 204 16.26 12.10 -18.85
C LEU A 204 17.65 12.69 -19.03
N SER A 205 18.39 12.85 -17.94
CA SER A 205 19.70 13.48 -17.86
C SER A 205 20.66 12.62 -17.04
N GLN A 206 21.89 12.49 -17.50
CA GLN A 206 22.94 11.79 -16.75
C GLN A 206 23.36 12.55 -15.46
N ASP A 207 23.08 13.85 -15.41
CA ASP A 207 23.43 14.71 -14.28
C ASP A 207 22.38 14.64 -13.13
N GLU A 208 21.32 13.87 -13.31
CA GLU A 208 20.21 13.71 -12.34
C GLU A 208 20.26 12.36 -11.64
N VAL A 209 19.73 12.32 -10.41
CA VAL A 209 19.44 11.09 -9.68
C VAL A 209 17.94 10.89 -9.66
N TYR A 210 17.47 9.79 -10.24
CA TYR A 210 16.05 9.45 -10.26
C TYR A 210 15.71 8.67 -9.02
N THR A 211 14.78 9.18 -8.22
CA THR A 211 14.33 8.55 -6.97
C THR A 211 12.86 8.21 -7.07
N LYS A 212 12.47 6.99 -6.67
CA LYS A 212 11.06 6.59 -6.60
C LYS A 212 10.83 5.58 -5.48
N TYR A 213 9.66 5.67 -4.84
CA TYR A 213 9.15 4.60 -3.99
C TYR A 213 8.37 3.61 -4.84
N LEU A 214 8.72 2.34 -4.72
CA LEU A 214 8.09 1.24 -5.42
C LEU A 214 7.53 0.26 -4.39
N ASP A 215 6.27 -0.13 -4.55
CA ASP A 215 5.68 -1.26 -3.84
C ASP A 215 5.72 -2.46 -4.81
N VAL A 216 6.71 -3.33 -4.65
CA VAL A 216 6.94 -4.43 -5.61
C VAL A 216 6.21 -5.70 -5.21
N GLU A 217 5.76 -6.47 -6.20
CA GLU A 217 4.98 -7.72 -6.04
C GLU A 217 5.90 -8.96 -5.98
N ILE A 218 7.18 -8.79 -6.28
CA ILE A 218 8.19 -9.85 -6.14
C ILE A 218 8.89 -9.65 -4.79
N ASN A 219 8.86 -10.69 -3.95
CA ASN A 219 9.54 -10.67 -2.66
C ASN A 219 11.05 -10.41 -2.86
N PRO A 220 11.65 -9.40 -2.19
CA PRO A 220 13.07 -9.12 -2.25
C PRO A 220 13.97 -10.34 -1.98
N ASN A 221 13.58 -11.21 -1.03
CA ASN A 221 14.34 -12.43 -0.71
C ASN A 221 14.32 -13.48 -1.84
N ASN A 222 13.34 -13.42 -2.73
CA ASN A 222 13.22 -14.29 -3.91
C ASN A 222 13.70 -13.59 -5.19
N THR A 223 14.20 -12.35 -5.11
CA THR A 223 14.66 -11.60 -6.27
C THR A 223 16.01 -12.14 -6.73
N LYS A 224 16.06 -12.67 -7.95
CA LYS A 224 17.26 -13.22 -8.57
C LYS A 224 18.12 -12.15 -9.22
N LYS A 225 17.49 -11.19 -9.91
CA LYS A 225 18.16 -10.06 -10.55
C LYS A 225 17.18 -8.90 -10.75
N ILE A 226 17.75 -7.70 -10.84
CA ILE A 226 17.04 -6.48 -11.23
C ILE A 226 17.68 -5.98 -12.52
N GLU A 227 16.87 -5.72 -13.52
CA GLU A 227 17.30 -5.30 -14.85
C GLU A 227 16.84 -3.88 -15.12
N PHE A 228 17.78 -3.01 -15.46
CA PHE A 228 17.49 -1.66 -15.93
C PHE A 228 17.02 -1.70 -17.39
N LEU A 229 15.85 -1.12 -17.66
CA LEU A 229 15.29 -1.01 -18.99
C LEU A 229 15.06 0.46 -19.34
N TRP A 230 15.50 0.87 -20.53
CA TRP A 230 15.17 2.18 -21.09
C TRP A 230 14.36 2.00 -22.37
N ASN A 231 13.11 2.47 -22.36
CA ASN A 231 12.27 2.44 -23.54
C ASN A 231 12.41 3.75 -24.33
N LYS A 232 12.63 3.58 -25.64
CA LYS A 232 12.88 4.65 -26.59
C LYS A 232 11.58 5.26 -27.08
N THR A 233 11.53 6.60 -27.16
CA THR A 233 10.46 7.28 -27.91
C THR A 233 10.71 7.27 -29.43
N ILE A 234 9.63 7.38 -30.23
CA ILE A 234 9.59 7.18 -31.71
C ILE A 234 10.57 8.06 -32.52
N PHE A 235 11.19 9.08 -31.92
CA PHE A 235 12.17 9.97 -32.56
C PHE A 235 13.56 9.97 -31.91
N THR A 236 13.86 8.98 -31.07
CA THR A 236 15.20 8.83 -30.50
C THR A 236 16.20 8.36 -31.55
N LEU A 237 17.43 8.91 -31.51
CA LEU A 237 18.52 8.45 -32.37
C LEU A 237 18.72 6.95 -32.17
N LEU A 238 18.69 6.18 -33.26
CA LEU A 238 18.81 4.71 -33.22
C LEU A 238 20.07 4.25 -32.47
N TRP A 239 21.14 5.04 -32.51
CA TRP A 239 22.44 4.72 -31.90
C TRP A 239 22.55 5.13 -30.43
N ALA A 240 21.59 5.90 -29.91
CA ALA A 240 21.61 6.32 -28.52
C ALA A 240 21.50 5.09 -27.61
N ARG A 241 22.35 5.08 -26.58
CA ARG A 241 22.40 4.06 -25.52
C ARG A 241 22.36 4.76 -24.18
N LEU A 242 21.45 4.31 -23.33
CA LEU A 242 21.32 4.73 -21.95
C LEU A 242 21.45 3.47 -21.09
N GLY A 243 22.21 3.58 -20.01
CA GLY A 243 22.31 2.56 -18.97
C GLY A 243 22.12 3.18 -17.59
N ALA A 244 22.30 2.36 -16.56
CA ALA A 244 22.45 2.82 -15.19
C ALA A 244 23.92 2.64 -14.78
N GLU A 245 24.52 3.69 -14.22
CA GLU A 245 25.80 3.62 -13.52
C GLU A 245 25.62 2.92 -12.17
N THR A 246 24.62 3.36 -11.40
CA THR A 246 24.22 2.71 -10.14
C THR A 246 22.71 2.57 -10.07
N VAL A 247 22.27 1.50 -9.41
CA VAL A 247 20.90 1.27 -8.97
C VAL A 247 21.01 0.89 -7.49
N ASP A 248 20.78 1.86 -6.62
CA ASP A 248 20.83 1.68 -5.18
C ASP A 248 19.39 1.52 -4.65
N ILE A 249 19.18 0.58 -3.73
CA ILE A 249 17.86 0.25 -3.19
C ILE A 249 17.94 0.24 -1.67
N ILE A 250 17.00 0.93 -1.04
CA ILE A 250 16.72 0.83 0.39
C ILE A 250 15.42 0.05 0.53
N TYR A 251 15.42 -1.04 1.29
CA TYR A 251 14.23 -1.83 1.58
C TYR A 251 13.47 -1.26 2.77
N GLY A 252 12.18 -1.54 2.86
CA GLY A 252 11.33 -1.04 3.94
C GLY A 252 11.72 -1.46 5.34
N GLU A 253 12.29 -2.66 5.48
CA GLU A 253 12.74 -3.22 6.76
C GLU A 253 14.17 -2.82 7.15
N ASP A 254 14.91 -2.11 6.28
CA ASP A 254 16.32 -1.72 6.50
C ASP A 254 16.52 -0.64 7.58
#